data_AF-A0A1H8SYN9-F1
#
_entry.id   AF-A0A1H8SYN9-F1
#
_cell.length_a   1.000
_cell.length_b   1.000
_cell.length_c   1.000
_cell.angle_alpha   90.00
_cell.angle_beta   90.00
_cell.angle_gamma   90.00
#
_symmetry.space_group_name_H-M   'P 1'
#
loop_
_entity.id
_entity.type
_entity.pdbx_description
1 polymer ?
#
loop_
_entity_poly.entity_id
_entity_poly.type
_entity_poly.pdbx_seq_one_letter_code
_entity_poly.pdbx_strand_id
1 'polypeptide(L)' 'MAKNSAPPSEPTETSLEPLSTYECLECGARTEAAHHPPMCERCGGEMQNLSVTRGQ' A
#
# COMPACT_ATOMS: atom_id res chain seq x y z
N MET A 1 -10.51 -34.27 -29.94
CA MET A 1 -9.31 -33.65 -29.35
C MET A 1 -9.77 -32.60 -28.35
N ALA A 2 -9.59 -32.81 -27.05
CA ALA A 2 -10.04 -31.87 -26.01
C ALA A 2 -8.90 -30.91 -25.66
N LYS A 3 -9.04 -29.64 -26.05
CA LYS A 3 -8.12 -28.55 -25.69
C LYS A 3 -8.90 -27.24 -25.65
N ASN A 4 -9.64 -26.98 -24.58
CA ASN A 4 -10.14 -25.64 -24.28
C ASN A 4 -9.65 -25.31 -22.87
N SER A 5 -8.39 -24.88 -22.81
CA SER A 5 -7.80 -24.36 -21.59
C SER A 5 -8.58 -23.12 -21.15
N ALA A 6 -8.93 -23.08 -19.87
CA ALA A 6 -9.54 -21.93 -19.21
C ALA A 6 -8.72 -20.64 -19.47
N PRO A 7 -9.35 -19.45 -19.50
CA PRO A 7 -8.63 -18.19 -19.66
C PRO A 7 -7.64 -18.00 -18.50
N PRO A 8 -6.49 -17.33 -18.74
CA PRO A 8 -5.62 -16.95 -17.65
C PRO A 8 -6.40 -15.98 -16.74
N SER A 9 -6.61 -16.38 -15.50
CA SER A 9 -7.00 -15.50 -14.41
C SER A 9 -5.79 -14.61 -14.09
N GLU A 10 -5.45 -13.70 -14.98
CA GLU A 10 -4.64 -12.55 -14.63
C GLU A 10 -5.58 -11.62 -13.85
N PRO A 11 -5.39 -11.45 -12.52
CA PRO A 11 -6.08 -10.38 -11.84
C PRO A 11 -5.67 -9.11 -12.57
N THR A 12 -6.66 -8.39 -13.12
CA THR A 12 -6.50 -7.08 -13.73
C THR A 12 -5.49 -6.29 -12.90
N GLU A 13 -4.28 -6.16 -13.45
CA GLU A 13 -3.24 -5.28 -12.95
C GLU A 13 -3.76 -3.86 -13.22
N THR A 14 -4.70 -3.42 -12.39
CA THR A 14 -4.92 -2.00 -12.21
C THR A 14 -3.58 -1.50 -11.72
N SER A 15 -2.91 -0.73 -12.57
CA SER A 15 -1.75 0.09 -12.26
C SER A 15 -2.14 1.09 -11.16
N LEU A 16 -2.38 0.57 -9.96
CA LEU A 16 -2.38 1.32 -8.72
C LEU A 16 -0.91 1.37 -8.38
N GLU A 17 -0.31 2.56 -8.49
CA GLU A 17 0.99 2.77 -7.87
C GLU A 17 0.95 2.18 -6.47
N PRO A 18 1.97 1.42 -6.05
CA PRO A 18 1.93 0.69 -4.78
C PRO A 18 1.73 1.68 -3.64
N LEU A 19 0.49 1.80 -3.17
CA LEU A 19 0.16 2.67 -2.05
C LEU A 19 0.86 2.12 -0.82
N SER A 20 1.64 2.97 -0.18
CA SER A 20 2.22 2.67 1.11
C SER A 20 1.31 3.21 2.21
N THR A 21 1.07 2.39 3.22
CA THR A 21 0.37 2.76 4.44
C THR A 21 1.38 3.38 5.37
N TYR A 22 1.05 4.54 5.91
CA TYR A 22 1.83 5.27 6.89
C TYR A 22 1.02 5.48 8.16
N GLU A 23 1.65 5.38 9.31
CA GLU A 23 1.05 5.61 10.63
C GLU A 23 1.80 6.71 11.38
N CYS A 24 1.06 7.65 11.97
CA CYS A 24 1.64 8.69 12.80
C CYS A 24 2.02 8.14 14.17
N LEU A 25 3.28 8.33 14.57
CA LEU A 25 3.80 7.86 15.86
C LEU A 25 3.29 8.66 17.07
N GLU A 26 2.72 9.86 16.83
CA GLU A 26 2.19 10.71 17.91
C GLU A 26 0.70 10.48 18.17
N CYS A 27 -0.12 10.45 17.11
CA CYS A 27 -1.58 10.35 17.25
C CYS A 27 -2.18 9.02 16.77
N GLY A 28 -1.38 8.15 16.14
CA GLY A 28 -1.85 6.86 15.59
C GLY A 28 -2.69 6.99 14.31
N ALA A 29 -2.74 8.15 13.66
CA ALA A 29 -3.47 8.33 12.41
C ALA A 29 -2.81 7.56 11.27
N ARG A 30 -3.60 6.81 10.49
CA ARG A 30 -3.14 6.05 9.32
C ARG A 30 -3.54 6.73 8.02
N THR A 31 -2.65 6.76 7.04
CA THR A 31 -2.90 7.30 5.70
C THR A 31 -2.26 6.41 4.63
N GLU A 32 -2.91 6.28 3.48
CA GLU A 32 -2.41 5.53 2.33
C GLU A 32 -1.93 6.54 1.28
N ALA A 33 -0.65 6.50 0.95
CA ALA A 33 -0.04 7.44 0.01
C ALA A 33 0.95 6.74 -0.91
N ALA A 34 0.98 7.16 -2.18
CA ALA A 34 1.97 6.67 -3.15
C ALA A 34 3.40 7.12 -2.80
N HIS A 35 3.54 8.28 -2.13
CA HIS A 35 4.81 8.85 -1.70
C HIS A 35 4.83 9.05 -0.19
N HIS A 36 6.01 8.93 0.43
CA HIS A 36 6.21 9.09 1.88
C HIS A 36 5.83 10.50 2.35
N PRO A 37 4.72 10.68 3.09
CA PRO A 37 4.39 11.97 3.69
C PRO A 37 5.41 12.28 4.79
N PRO A 38 6.02 13.49 4.81
CA PRO A 38 7.01 13.82 5.83
C PRO A 38 6.41 14.00 7.23
N MET A 39 5.12 14.38 7.33
CA MET A 39 4.44 14.69 8.60
C MET A 39 2.95 14.34 8.52
N CYS A 40 2.35 14.06 9.67
CA CYS A 40 0.93 13.77 9.79
C CYS A 40 0.08 15.03 9.59
N GLU A 41 -0.89 14.97 8.68
CA GLU A 41 -1.83 16.07 8.41
C GLU A 41 -2.73 16.43 9.60
N ARG A 42 -2.89 15.53 10.59
CA ARG A 42 -3.78 15.76 11.74
C ARG A 42 -3.08 16.46 12.90
N CYS A 43 -1.84 16.12 13.19
CA CYS A 43 -1.12 16.62 14.38
C CYS A 43 0.27 17.20 14.07
N GLY A 44 0.77 17.06 12.85
CA GLY A 44 2.14 17.44 12.47
C GLY A 44 3.24 16.48 12.94
N GLY A 45 2.87 15.34 13.54
CA GLY A 45 3.81 14.35 14.06
C GLY A 45 4.49 13.53 12.95
N GLU A 46 5.55 12.80 13.32
CA GLU A 46 6.30 11.94 12.40
C GLU A 46 5.44 10.77 11.89
N MET A 47 5.56 10.45 10.60
CA MET A 47 4.88 9.31 9.98
C MET A 47 5.85 8.16 9.71
N GLN A 48 5.45 6.95 10.07
CA GLN A 48 6.20 5.71 9.85
C GLN A 48 5.54 4.90 8.74
N ASN A 49 6.31 4.45 7.75
CA ASN A 49 5.84 3.54 6.71
C ASN A 49 5.61 2.13 7.30
N LEU A 50 4.37 1.64 7.25
CA LEU A 50 3.96 0.30 7.65
C LEU A 50 3.92 -0.71 6.49
N SER A 51 3.91 -0.23 5.24
CA SER A 51 3.91 -1.08 4.04
C SER A 51 5.24 -1.78 3.76
N VAL A 52 6.32 -1.36 4.42
CA VAL A 52 7.61 -2.05 4.37
C VAL A 52 7.70 -3.19 5.40
N THR A 53 6.75 -4.13 5.40
CA THR A 53 6.94 -5.42 6.08
C THR A 53 7.53 -6.44 5.11
N ARG A 54 8.85 -6.40 4.92
CA ARG A 54 9.57 -7.46 4.18
C ARG A 54 10.56 -8.20 5.11
N GLY A 55 10.07 -9.34 5.64
CA GLY A 55 10.75 -10.31 6.56
C GLY A 55 10.12 -10.25 7.96
N GLN A 56 9.47 -11.27 8.53
CA GLN A 56 9.95 -12.64 8.83
C GLN A 56 11.41 -12.70 9.22
#